data_AF-A0A957PZ14-F1
#
_entry.id   AF-A0A957PZ14-F1
#
_cell.length_a   1.000
_cell.length_b   1.000
_cell.length_c   1.000
_cell.angle_alpha   90.00
_cell.angle_beta   90.00
_cell.angle_gamma   90.00
#
_symmetry.space_group_name_H-M   'P 1'
#
loop_
_entity.id
_entity.type
_entity.pdbx_description
1 polymer ?
#
loop_
_entity_poly.entity_id
_entity_poly.type
_entity_poly.pdbx_seq_one_letter_code
_entity_poly.pdbx_strand_id
1 'polypeptide(L)'
;METLFLSAVDRNTLADRVYQVIIRYIHQSNLQPGTRLPSERRFSELLEVSREVVRGALERLEVEELVERRAGSGVYLLQVPSPMPLSLNLTEMQSTVTLRELYEARIALEVGSMEWIVEQITDQELAELEEVVNRFAERMAGGLPVVREDREFHLLLMKASHN
;
A
#
# COMPACT_ATOMS: atom_id res chain seq x y z
N MET A 1 -37.81 -19.60 6.53
CA MET A 1 -36.44 -19.80 6.05
C MET A 1 -35.70 -18.53 6.43
N GLU A 2 -34.88 -18.60 7.47
CA GLU A 2 -34.24 -17.43 8.10
C GLU A 2 -33.00 -17.06 7.28
N THR A 3 -33.07 -15.96 6.53
CA THR A 3 -31.96 -15.49 5.70
C THR A 3 -30.92 -14.84 6.59
N LEU A 4 -29.75 -15.48 6.75
CA LEU A 4 -28.61 -14.89 7.44
C LEU A 4 -28.08 -13.67 6.68
N PHE A 5 -28.18 -12.50 7.30
CA PHE A 5 -27.51 -11.28 6.85
C PHE A 5 -26.05 -11.29 7.30
N LEU A 6 -25.19 -11.98 6.55
CA LEU A 6 -23.74 -11.88 6.73
C LEU A 6 -23.20 -10.75 5.84
N SER A 7 -22.49 -9.80 6.44
CA SER A 7 -21.69 -8.81 5.72
C SER A 7 -20.29 -9.35 5.44
N ALA A 8 -19.63 -8.80 4.42
CA ALA A 8 -18.24 -9.13 4.12
C ALA A 8 -17.34 -8.72 5.31
N VAL A 9 -16.48 -9.64 5.74
CA VAL A 9 -15.47 -9.38 6.76
C VAL A 9 -14.46 -8.38 6.22
N ASP A 10 -14.11 -7.37 7.02
CA ASP A 10 -13.09 -6.39 6.68
C ASP A 10 -11.77 -7.10 6.37
N ARG A 11 -11.20 -6.80 5.20
CA ARG A 11 -9.93 -7.37 4.74
C ARG A 11 -8.72 -6.77 5.47
N ASN A 12 -8.92 -5.80 6.34
CA ASN A 12 -7.85 -5.13 7.08
C ASN A 12 -7.79 -5.63 8.53
N THR A 13 -7.49 -6.93 8.68
CA THR A 13 -7.46 -7.60 9.99
C THR A 13 -6.28 -7.10 10.83
N LEU A 14 -6.33 -7.36 12.15
CA LEU A 14 -5.19 -7.07 13.03
C LEU A 14 -3.93 -7.83 12.58
N ALA A 15 -4.08 -9.02 11.99
CA ALA A 15 -2.97 -9.78 11.42
C ALA A 15 -2.35 -9.08 10.21
N ASP A 16 -3.15 -8.41 9.36
CA ASP A 16 -2.63 -7.62 8.23
C ASP A 16 -1.80 -6.42 8.71
N ARG A 17 -2.20 -5.79 9.82
CA ARG A 17 -1.41 -4.71 10.43
C ARG A 17 -0.08 -5.23 11.00
N VAL A 18 -0.12 -6.37 11.69
CA VAL A 18 1.09 -7.02 12.22
C VAL A 18 2.03 -7.44 11.08
N TYR A 19 1.50 -7.94 9.97
CA TYR A 19 2.26 -8.22 8.75
C TYR A 19 3.03 -6.97 8.29
N GLN A 20 2.36 -5.82 8.17
CA GLN A 20 3.00 -4.57 7.74
C GLN A 20 4.10 -4.12 8.70
N VAL A 21 3.88 -4.28 10.01
CA VAL A 21 4.90 -3.98 11.03
C VAL A 21 6.12 -4.88 10.87
N ILE A 22 5.94 -6.19 10.61
CA ILE A 22 7.05 -7.13 10.41
C ILE A 22 7.84 -6.79 9.13
N ILE A 23 7.16 -6.44 8.03
CA ILE A 23 7.80 -5.97 6.79
C ILE A 23 8.69 -4.76 7.08
N ARG A 24 8.16 -3.74 7.79
CA ARG A 24 8.95 -2.56 8.17
C ARG A 24 10.14 -2.91 9.05
N TYR A 25 9.96 -3.83 10.02
CA TYR A 25 11.04 -4.30 10.86
C TYR A 25 12.17 -4.95 10.05
N ILE A 26 11.84 -5.77 9.04
CA ILE A 26 12.81 -6.39 8.12
C ILE A 26 13.64 -5.32 7.41
N HIS A 27 12.99 -4.27 6.87
CA HIS A 27 13.67 -3.18 6.18
C HIS A 27 14.52 -2.31 7.12
N GLN A 28 13.95 -1.85 8.24
CA GLN A 28 14.62 -0.96 9.19
C GLN A 28 15.81 -1.64 9.88
N SER A 29 15.73 -2.95 10.09
CA SER A 29 16.82 -3.73 10.68
C SER A 29 17.82 -4.23 9.63
N ASN A 30 17.63 -3.89 8.35
CA ASN A 30 18.46 -4.32 7.22
C ASN A 30 18.71 -5.83 7.19
N LEU A 31 17.67 -6.63 7.52
CA LEU A 31 17.79 -8.08 7.63
C LEU A 31 18.10 -8.69 6.27
N GLN A 32 19.00 -9.67 6.27
CA GLN A 32 19.40 -10.38 5.05
C GLN A 32 18.69 -11.73 4.96
N PRO A 33 18.48 -12.28 3.76
CA PRO A 33 18.08 -13.68 3.57
C PRO A 33 18.90 -14.64 4.44
N GLY A 34 18.24 -15.64 5.01
CA GLY A 34 18.80 -16.56 6.00
C GLY A 34 18.76 -16.05 7.44
N THR A 35 18.37 -14.80 7.69
CA THR A 35 18.21 -14.28 9.06
C THR A 35 17.01 -14.91 9.75
N ARG A 36 17.21 -15.37 10.99
CA ARG A 36 16.13 -15.87 11.83
C ARG A 36 15.33 -14.70 12.41
N LEU A 37 14.01 -14.70 12.19
CA LEU A 37 13.11 -13.73 12.79
C LEU A 37 12.89 -14.01 14.29
N PRO A 38 12.52 -12.99 15.09
CA PRO A 38 12.00 -13.18 16.43
C PRO A 38 10.90 -14.26 16.47
N SER A 39 10.82 -15.01 17.57
CA SER A 39 9.80 -16.03 17.74
C SER A 39 8.39 -15.42 17.84
N GLU A 40 7.35 -16.20 17.54
CA GLU A 40 5.94 -15.78 17.69
C GLU A 40 5.68 -15.22 19.09
N ARG A 41 6.25 -15.84 20.14
CA ARG A 41 6.18 -15.33 21.52
C ARG A 41 6.82 -13.95 21.64
N ARG A 42 8.01 -13.77 21.08
CA ARG A 42 8.74 -12.50 21.20
C ARG A 42 8.04 -11.38 20.43
N PHE A 43 7.53 -11.66 19.24
CA PHE A 43 6.72 -10.68 18.50
C PHE A 43 5.42 -10.34 19.23
N SER A 44 4.73 -11.34 19.79
CA SER A 44 3.53 -11.12 20.60
C SER A 44 3.79 -10.19 21.79
N GLU A 45 4.91 -10.36 22.48
CA GLU A 45 5.33 -9.47 23.57
C GLU A 45 5.70 -8.07 23.09
N LEU A 46 6.43 -7.94 21.98
CA LEU A 46 6.87 -6.64 21.44
C LEU A 46 5.73 -5.82 20.85
N LEU A 47 4.74 -6.49 20.28
CA LEU A 47 3.63 -5.87 19.55
C LEU A 47 2.34 -5.81 20.37
N GLU A 48 2.35 -6.35 21.60
CA GLU A 48 1.19 -6.38 22.52
C GLU A 48 -0.08 -6.99 21.91
N VAL A 49 0.10 -8.04 21.09
CA VAL A 49 -0.99 -8.79 20.44
C VAL A 49 -0.93 -10.28 20.79
N SER A 50 -2.02 -11.01 20.55
CA SER A 50 -2.05 -12.46 20.77
C SER A 50 -1.13 -13.21 19.80
N ARG A 51 -0.68 -14.40 20.20
CA ARG A 51 0.20 -15.24 19.35
C ARG A 51 -0.48 -15.70 18.08
N GLU A 52 -1.80 -15.90 18.11
CA GLU A 52 -2.61 -16.29 16.97
C GLU A 52 -2.60 -15.21 15.87
N VAL A 53 -2.63 -13.92 16.27
CA VAL A 53 -2.53 -12.79 15.34
C VAL A 53 -1.16 -12.75 14.68
N VAL A 54 -0.09 -12.90 15.46
CA VAL A 54 1.28 -12.97 14.94
C VAL A 54 1.45 -14.17 14.00
N ARG A 55 0.90 -15.32 14.38
CA ARG A 55 0.93 -16.52 13.55
C ARG A 55 0.24 -16.28 12.20
N GLY A 56 -0.93 -15.65 12.18
CA GLY A 56 -1.62 -15.30 10.94
C GLY A 56 -0.80 -14.35 10.05
N ALA A 57 -0.10 -13.38 10.63
CA ALA A 57 0.81 -12.50 9.90
C ALA A 57 2.01 -13.24 9.30
N LEU A 58 2.63 -14.16 10.06
CA LEU A 58 3.73 -14.99 9.60
C LEU A 58 3.30 -16.02 8.54
N GLU A 59 2.10 -16.59 8.67
CA GLU A 59 1.51 -17.48 7.67
C GLU A 59 1.35 -16.76 6.32
N ARG A 60 0.93 -15.50 6.35
CA ARG A 60 0.86 -14.68 5.14
C ARG A 60 2.24 -14.45 4.51
N LEU A 61 3.25 -14.10 5.32
CA LEU A 61 4.64 -13.96 4.84
C LEU A 61 5.17 -15.26 4.24
N GLU A 62 4.76 -16.41 4.79
CA GLU A 62 5.14 -17.74 4.32
C GLU A 62 4.46 -18.08 2.98
N VAL A 63 3.17 -17.76 2.83
CA VAL A 63 2.43 -17.88 1.55
C VAL A 63 3.01 -17.00 0.46
N GLU A 64 3.51 -15.81 0.82
CA GLU A 64 4.18 -14.89 -0.11
C GLU A 64 5.66 -15.27 -0.37
N GLU A 65 6.12 -16.43 0.14
CA GLU A 65 7.49 -16.94 -0.01
C GLU A 65 8.57 -15.95 0.49
N LEU A 66 8.21 -15.07 1.43
CA LEU A 66 9.14 -14.12 2.04
C LEU A 66 9.88 -14.75 3.21
N VAL A 67 9.25 -15.71 3.89
CA VAL A 67 9.84 -16.46 5.01
C VAL A 67 9.57 -17.94 4.87
N GLU A 68 10.37 -18.75 5.56
CA GLU A 68 10.12 -20.18 5.72
C GLU A 68 10.10 -20.58 7.19
N ARG A 69 9.19 -21.51 7.52
CA ARG A 69 9.13 -22.12 8.85
C ARG A 69 9.97 -23.40 8.87
N ARG A 70 11.03 -23.40 9.68
CA ARG A 70 11.85 -24.59 9.96
C ARG A 70 11.40 -25.22 11.28
N ALA A 71 10.78 -26.41 11.20
CA ALA A 71 10.25 -27.12 12.37
C ALA A 71 11.28 -27.25 13.50
N GLY A 72 10.87 -26.89 14.73
CA GLY A 72 11.73 -26.90 15.91
C GLY A 72 12.85 -25.85 15.94
N SER A 73 13.07 -25.13 14.85
CA SER A 73 14.12 -24.12 14.73
C SER A 73 13.56 -22.70 14.77
N GLY A 74 12.57 -22.37 13.95
CA GLY A 74 11.99 -21.01 13.90
C GLY A 74 11.64 -20.57 12.49
N VAL A 75 11.39 -19.27 12.33
CA VAL A 75 11.06 -18.67 11.03
C VAL A 75 12.26 -17.91 10.50
N TYR A 76 12.60 -18.11 9.22
CA TYR A 76 13.78 -17.54 8.56
C TYR A 76 13.36 -16.74 7.34
N LEU A 77 14.01 -15.60 7.13
CA LEU A 77 13.78 -14.76 5.95
C LEU A 77 14.34 -15.47 4.70
N LEU A 78 13.53 -15.66 3.66
CA LEU A 78 13.96 -16.22 2.37
C LEU A 78 14.43 -15.12 1.41
N GLN A 79 13.69 -14.01 1.36
CA GLN A 79 13.99 -12.87 0.52
C GLN A 79 13.50 -11.60 1.20
N VAL A 80 14.20 -10.49 0.94
CA VAL A 80 13.73 -9.18 1.39
C VAL A 80 12.53 -8.83 0.53
N PRO A 81 11.37 -8.48 1.13
CA PRO A 81 10.23 -7.98 0.39
C PRO A 81 10.70 -6.86 -0.54
N SER A 82 10.26 -6.85 -1.81
CA SER A 82 10.44 -5.66 -2.64
C SER A 82 9.94 -4.48 -1.83
N PRO A 83 10.66 -3.34 -1.76
CA PRO A 83 10.15 -2.17 -1.07
C PRO A 83 8.74 -1.95 -1.61
N MET A 84 7.73 -2.16 -0.76
CA MET A 84 6.36 -1.87 -1.13
C MET A 84 6.40 -0.44 -1.69
N PRO A 85 5.79 -0.13 -2.85
CA PRO A 85 5.65 1.26 -3.26
C PRO A 85 5.02 1.94 -2.07
N LEU A 86 5.77 2.86 -1.43
CA LEU A 86 5.45 3.52 -0.17
C LEU A 86 3.96 3.43 0.08
N SER A 87 3.53 2.37 0.76
CA SER A 87 2.14 2.25 1.15
C SER A 87 2.09 3.20 2.32
N LEU A 88 1.99 4.50 1.98
CA LEU A 88 1.68 5.57 2.89
C LEU A 88 0.41 5.08 3.55
N ASN A 89 0.60 4.46 4.71
CA ASN A 89 -0.49 3.91 5.48
C ASN A 89 -1.12 5.16 6.05
N LEU A 90 -2.03 5.77 5.28
CA LEU A 90 -2.62 7.07 5.59
C LEU A 90 -3.26 7.06 6.97
N THR A 91 -3.64 5.87 7.45
CA THR A 91 -4.13 5.63 8.82
C THR A 91 -3.07 5.81 9.91
N GLU A 92 -1.79 5.52 9.66
CA GLU A 92 -0.68 5.82 10.58
C GLU A 92 -0.21 7.27 10.47
N MET A 93 -0.35 7.89 9.29
CA MET A 93 -0.07 9.32 9.09
C MET A 93 -1.15 10.24 9.63
N GLN A 94 -2.38 9.77 9.86
CA GLN A 94 -3.47 10.58 10.43
C GLN A 94 -3.13 11.18 11.82
N SER A 95 -2.11 10.67 12.52
CA SER A 95 -1.65 11.22 13.80
C SER A 95 -0.53 12.26 13.67
N THR A 96 0.10 12.42 12.50
CA THR A 96 1.30 13.27 12.32
C THR A 96 1.35 14.11 11.05
N VAL A 97 0.54 13.79 10.03
CA VAL A 97 0.51 14.50 8.74
C VAL A 97 -0.92 14.89 8.40
N THR A 98 -1.11 16.18 8.19
CA THR A 98 -2.37 16.81 7.84
C THR A 98 -2.71 16.59 6.37
N LEU A 99 -4.01 16.66 6.03
CA LEU A 99 -4.45 16.68 4.62
C LEU A 99 -3.78 17.79 3.82
N ARG A 100 -3.46 18.90 4.48
CA ARG A 100 -2.74 20.03 3.88
C ARG A 100 -1.33 19.64 3.45
N GLU A 101 -0.56 18.99 4.32
CA GLU A 101 0.81 18.57 4.00
C GLU A 101 0.83 17.52 2.87
N LEU A 102 -0.15 16.61 2.84
CA LEU A 102 -0.31 15.68 1.72
C LEU A 102 -0.63 16.40 0.40
N TYR A 103 -1.47 17.43 0.47
CA TYR A 103 -1.81 18.24 -0.70
C TYR A 103 -0.62 19.06 -1.20
N GLU A 104 0.15 19.65 -0.29
CA GLU A 104 1.39 20.39 -0.62
C GLU A 104 2.45 19.46 -1.23
N ALA A 105 2.61 18.25 -0.69
CA ALA A 105 3.50 17.23 -1.26
C ALA A 105 3.06 16.80 -2.67
N ARG A 106 1.75 16.61 -2.89
CA ARG A 106 1.20 16.32 -4.24
C ARG A 106 1.55 17.46 -5.20
N ILE A 107 1.29 18.71 -4.83
CA ILE A 107 1.60 19.87 -5.70
C ILE A 107 3.09 19.88 -6.06
N ALA A 108 3.97 19.71 -5.08
CA ALA A 108 5.41 19.72 -5.32
C ALA A 108 5.85 18.64 -6.32
N LEU A 109 5.32 17.42 -6.19
CA LEU A 109 5.59 16.32 -7.10
C LEU A 109 5.02 16.56 -8.49
N GLU A 110 3.77 17.01 -8.59
CA GLU A 110 3.10 17.23 -9.86
C GLU A 110 3.76 18.37 -10.64
N VAL A 111 3.96 19.52 -10.00
CA VAL A 111 4.63 20.67 -10.62
C VAL A 111 6.08 20.35 -10.95
N GLY A 112 6.80 19.67 -10.05
CA GLY A 112 8.18 19.27 -10.27
C GLY A 112 8.36 18.28 -11.42
N SER A 113 7.33 17.49 -11.74
CA SER A 113 7.37 16.51 -12.82
C SER A 113 6.88 17.05 -14.17
N MET A 114 6.30 18.26 -14.21
CA MET A 114 5.68 18.81 -15.44
C MET A 114 6.65 18.91 -16.61
N GLU A 115 7.91 19.29 -16.36
CA GLU A 115 8.92 19.39 -17.42
C GLU A 115 9.15 18.03 -18.10
N TRP A 116 9.32 16.96 -17.32
CA TRP A 116 9.48 15.61 -17.86
C TRP A 116 8.23 15.11 -18.58
N ILE A 117 7.05 15.39 -18.04
CA ILE A 117 5.78 15.01 -18.66
C ILE A 117 5.65 15.65 -20.03
N VAL A 118 5.87 16.96 -20.14
CA VAL A 118 5.74 17.68 -21.42
C VAL A 118 6.75 17.19 -22.46
N GLU A 119 7.95 16.81 -22.02
CA GLU A 119 9.00 16.31 -22.92
C GLU A 119 8.77 14.88 -23.42
N GLN A 120 8.10 14.03 -22.64
CA GLN A 120 8.05 12.59 -22.88
C GLN A 120 6.66 12.02 -23.15
N ILE A 121 5.60 12.77 -22.85
CA ILE A 121 4.23 12.30 -23.05
C ILE A 121 3.98 11.88 -24.50
N THR A 122 3.41 10.69 -24.66
CA THR A 122 3.06 10.16 -25.98
C THR A 122 1.67 10.61 -26.43
N ASP A 123 1.43 10.62 -27.74
CA ASP A 123 0.10 10.92 -28.30
C ASP A 123 -1.00 10.00 -27.71
N GLN A 124 -0.65 8.75 -27.42
CA GLN A 124 -1.56 7.80 -26.80
C GLN A 124 -1.89 8.20 -25.35
N GLU A 125 -0.89 8.52 -24.53
CA GLU A 125 -1.11 8.96 -23.15
C GLU A 125 -1.87 10.28 -23.07
N LEU A 126 -1.62 11.19 -24.01
CA LEU A 126 -2.37 12.44 -24.14
C LEU A 126 -3.86 12.16 -24.46
N ALA A 127 -4.12 11.26 -25.40
CA ALA A 127 -5.49 10.85 -25.72
C ALA A 127 -6.19 10.17 -24.53
N GLU A 128 -5.48 9.37 -23.74
CA GLU A 128 -6.01 8.77 -22.51
C GLU A 128 -6.38 9.85 -21.47
N LEU A 129 -5.53 10.86 -21.28
CA LEU A 129 -5.82 12.00 -20.40
C LEU A 129 -7.04 12.80 -20.87
N GLU A 130 -7.15 13.08 -22.18
CA GLU A 130 -8.31 13.76 -22.76
C GLU A 130 -9.61 12.98 -22.51
N GLU A 131 -9.57 11.65 -22.64
CA GLU A 131 -10.73 10.81 -22.37
C GLU A 131 -11.19 10.93 -20.91
N VAL A 132 -10.25 10.92 -19.95
CA VAL A 132 -10.58 11.08 -18.52
C VAL A 132 -11.21 12.44 -18.27
N VAL A 133 -10.67 13.52 -18.86
CA VAL A 133 -11.20 14.88 -18.71
C VAL A 133 -12.62 14.98 -19.28
N ASN A 134 -12.89 14.35 -20.42
CA ASN A 134 -14.22 14.32 -21.01
C ASN A 134 -15.22 13.58 -20.11
N ARG A 135 -14.86 12.40 -19.60
CA ARG A 135 -15.71 11.65 -18.65
C ARG A 135 -15.94 12.44 -17.35
N PHE A 136 -14.92 13.13 -16.84
CA PHE A 136 -15.04 14.01 -15.68
C PHE A 136 -16.08 15.11 -15.94
N ALA A 137 -15.98 15.80 -17.08
CA ALA A 137 -16.88 16.90 -17.44
C ALA A 137 -18.33 16.42 -17.60
N GLU A 138 -18.56 15.29 -18.27
CA GLU A 138 -19.88 14.69 -18.43
C GLU A 138 -20.52 14.34 -17.08
N ARG A 139 -19.75 13.73 -16.19
CA ARG A 139 -20.23 13.34 -14.85
C ARG A 139 -20.51 14.54 -13.97
N MET A 140 -19.64 15.55 -13.99
CA MET A 140 -19.87 16.82 -13.30
C MET A 140 -21.15 17.49 -13.77
N ALA A 141 -21.37 17.57 -15.09
CA ALA A 141 -22.59 18.13 -15.67
C ALA A 141 -23.84 17.34 -15.27
N GLY A 142 -23.71 16.01 -15.11
CA GLY A 142 -24.76 15.13 -14.61
C GLY A 142 -24.96 15.14 -13.08
N GLY A 143 -24.17 15.92 -12.33
CA GLY A 143 -24.23 15.95 -10.86
C GLY A 143 -23.76 14.65 -10.19
N LEU A 144 -22.95 13.85 -10.88
CA LEU A 144 -22.42 12.58 -10.37
C LEU A 144 -21.07 12.79 -9.66
N PRO A 145 -20.70 11.93 -8.69
CA PRO A 145 -19.39 11.99 -8.06
C PRO A 145 -18.25 11.77 -9.07
N VAL A 146 -17.19 12.57 -8.96
CA VAL A 146 -16.03 12.55 -9.88
C VAL A 146 -14.70 12.18 -9.24
N VAL A 147 -14.74 11.68 -8.00
CA VAL A 147 -13.54 11.32 -7.22
C VAL A 147 -12.70 10.26 -7.95
N ARG A 148 -13.33 9.39 -8.73
CA ARG A 148 -12.63 8.36 -9.49
C ARG A 148 -11.85 8.98 -10.65
N GLU A 149 -12.50 9.85 -11.41
CA GLU A 149 -11.95 10.50 -12.59
C GLU A 149 -10.83 11.48 -12.20
N ASP A 150 -11.00 12.23 -11.11
CA ASP A 150 -9.94 13.06 -10.50
C ASP A 150 -8.69 12.24 -10.19
N ARG A 151 -8.86 11.14 -9.45
CA ARG A 151 -7.75 10.24 -9.11
C ARG A 151 -7.09 9.63 -10.34
N GLU A 152 -7.88 9.23 -11.33
CA GLU A 152 -7.39 8.63 -12.58
C GLU A 152 -6.54 9.63 -13.37
N PHE A 153 -7.00 10.88 -13.49
CA PHE A 153 -6.26 11.96 -14.16
C PHE A 153 -4.89 12.18 -13.53
N HIS A 154 -4.83 12.37 -12.20
CA HIS A 154 -3.56 12.59 -11.49
C HIS A 154 -2.59 11.41 -11.64
N LEU A 155 -3.09 10.17 -11.65
CA LEU A 155 -2.26 8.98 -11.84
C LEU A 155 -1.70 8.87 -13.26
N LEU A 156 -2.52 9.10 -14.28
CA LEU A 156 -2.07 9.09 -15.68
C LEU A 156 -1.06 10.21 -15.95
N LEU A 157 -1.33 11.40 -15.42
CA LEU A 157 -0.45 12.56 -15.57
C LEU A 157 0.93 12.28 -14.97
N MET A 158 1.00 11.70 -13.77
CA MET A 158 2.27 11.31 -13.17
C MET A 158 2.94 10.14 -13.87
N LYS A 159 2.17 9.17 -14.39
CA LYS A 159 2.73 8.07 -15.19
C LYS A 159 3.41 8.57 -16.46
N ALA A 160 2.87 9.61 -17.09
CA ALA A 160 3.46 10.26 -18.26
C ALA A 160 4.79 10.99 -17.95
N SER A 161 5.20 11.11 -16.67
CA SER A 161 6.54 11.60 -16.32
C SER A 161 7.64 10.55 -16.54
N HIS A 162 7.26 9.28 -16.71
CA HIS A 162 8.16 8.13 -16.89
C HIS A 162 9.26 8.02 -15.80
N ASN A 163 8.93 8.41 -14.55
CA ASN A 163 9.79 8.40 -13.36
C ASN A 163 9.25 7.47 -12.27
#